data_AF-K2EE47-F1
#
_entry.id   AF-K2EE47-F1
#
_cell.length_a   1.000
_cell.length_b   1.000
_cell.length_c   1.000
_cell.angle_alpha   90.00
_cell.angle_beta   90.00
_cell.angle_gamma   90.00
#
_symmetry.space_group_name_H-M   'P 1'
#
loop_
_entity.id
_entity.type
_entity.pdbx_description
1 polymer ?
#
loop_
_entity_poly.entity_id
_entity_poly.type
_entity_poly.pdbx_seq_one_letter_code
_entity_poly.pdbx_strand_id
1 'polypeptide(L)' 'MKIIFMGTPDFSVPVLEALSQQHEIVAVYCQPPRPAG' A
#
# COMPACT_ATOMS: atom_id res chain seq x y z
N MET A 1 -10.81 -5.53 -10.80
CA MET A 1 -10.09 -4.45 -11.50
C MET A 1 -8.61 -4.53 -11.13
N LYS A 2 -7.70 -4.18 -12.05
CA LYS A 2 -6.27 -4.07 -11.74
C LYS A 2 -5.97 -2.68 -11.18
N ILE A 3 -5.29 -2.61 -10.03
CA ILE A 3 -5.01 -1.35 -9.35
C ILE A 3 -3.56 -1.26 -8.89
N ILE A 4 -3.07 -0.02 -8.74
CA ILE A 4 -1.79 0.30 -8.10
C ILE A 4 -2.10 0.96 -6.76
N PHE A 5 -1.40 0.55 -5.71
CA PHE A 5 -1.54 1.13 -4.37
C PHE A 5 -0.33 2.04 -4.05
N MET A 6 -0.58 3.21 -3.48
CA MET A 6 0.46 4.18 -3.10
C MET A 6 0.19 4.67 -1.66
N GLY A 7 1.03 4.32 -0.69
CA GLY A 7 0.81 4.69 0.72
C GLY A 7 2.00 4.42 1.65
N THR A 8 1.98 5.04 2.83
CA THR A 8 2.97 4.82 3.91
C THR A 8 2.44 3.74 4.87
N PRO A 9 3.20 2.69 5.23
CA PRO A 9 2.62 1.41 5.61
C PRO A 9 1.76 1.46 6.88
N ASP A 10 2.22 2.11 7.96
CA ASP A 10 1.57 1.99 9.27
C ASP A 10 0.08 2.38 9.27
N PHE A 11 -0.30 3.44 8.55
CA PHE A 11 -1.70 3.84 8.41
C PHE A 11 -2.42 3.14 7.25
N SER A 12 -1.69 2.79 6.19
CA SER A 12 -2.29 2.39 4.92
C SER A 12 -2.38 0.87 4.71
N VAL A 13 -1.72 0.07 5.55
CA VAL A 13 -1.76 -1.40 5.51
C VAL A 13 -3.18 -1.97 5.65
N PRO A 14 -4.05 -1.52 6.57
CA PRO A 14 -5.41 -2.04 6.65
C PRO A 14 -6.24 -1.77 5.38
N VAL A 15 -5.97 -0.66 4.70
CA VAL A 15 -6.62 -0.31 3.42
C VAL A 15 -6.09 -1.22 2.31
N LEU A 16 -4.79 -1.48 2.27
CA LEU A 16 -4.17 -2.41 1.32
C LEU A 16 -4.76 -3.82 1.45
N GLU A 17 -4.93 -4.32 2.68
CA GLU A 17 -5.53 -5.62 2.97
C GLU A 17 -7.00 -5.72 2.54
N ALA A 18 -7.78 -4.65 2.74
CA ALA A 18 -9.17 -4.62 2.30
C ALA A 18 -9.31 -4.59 0.78
N LEU A 19 -8.42 -3.85 0.09
CA LEU A 19 -8.42 -3.74 -1.37
C LEU A 19 -7.92 -5.01 -2.06
N SER A 20 -6.94 -5.71 -1.49
CA SER A 20 -6.39 -6.95 -2.07
C SER A 20 -7.40 -8.10 -2.11
N GLN A 21 -8.42 -8.05 -1.26
CA GLN A 21 -9.52 -9.03 -1.26
C GLN A 21 -10.50 -8.84 -2.43
N GLN A 22 -10.53 -7.64 -3.04
CA GLN A 22 -11.55 -7.27 -4.04
C GLN A 22 -10.93 -6.94 -5.40
N HIS A 23 -9.63 -6.66 -5.45
CA HIS A 23 -8.93 -6.17 -6.63
C HIS A 23 -7.57 -6.83 -6.81
N GLU A 24 -7.12 -6.92 -8.06
CA GLU A 24 -5.77 -7.39 -8.38
C GLU A 24 -4.80 -6.22 -8.21
N ILE A 25 -3.95 -6.28 -7.19
CA ILE A 25 -2.93 -5.26 -6.93
C ILE A 25 -1.67 -5.63 -7.72
N VAL A 26 -1.34 -4.83 -8.73
CA VAL A 26 -0.20 -5.12 -9.62
C VAL A 26 1.10 -4.47 -9.17
N ALA A 27 1.03 -3.46 -8.29
CA ALA A 27 2.18 -2.80 -7.69
C ALA A 27 1.79 -2.07 -6.39
N VAL A 28 2.75 -2.01 -5.45
CA VAL A 28 2.66 -1.23 -4.21
C VAL A 28 3.84 -0.27 -4.16
N TYR A 29 3.55 1.02 -4.07
CA TYR A 29 4.55 2.07 -3.86
C TYR A 29 4.49 2.56 -2.42
N CYS A 30 5.65 2.55 -1.77
CA CYS A 30 5.85 3.05 -0.42
C CYS A 30 6.98 4.08 -0.42
N GLN A 31 6.92 5.04 0.50
CA GLN A 31 8.08 5.90 0.75
C GLN A 31 9.25 5.05 1.25
N PRO A 32 10.49 5.31 0.79
CA PRO A 32 11.66 4.70 1.38
C PRO A 32 11.76 5.11 2.87
N PRO A 33 12.28 4.22 3.74
CA PRO A 33 12.48 4.57 5.14
C PRO A 33 13.35 5.82 5.24
N ARG A 34 12.87 6.84 5.94
CA ARG A 34 13.67 8.00 6.31
C ARG A 34 14.27 7.74 7.69
N PRO A 35 15.48 8.23 7.98
CA PRO A 35 16.02 8.18 9.34
C PRO A 35 15.00 8.77 10.31
N ALA A 36 14.66 8.02 11.35
CA ALA A 36 13.88 8.53 12.47
C ALA A 36 14.86 9.29 13.39
N GLY A 37 14.71 10.60 13.47
CA GLY A 37 15.60 11.48 14.24
C GLY A 37 15.39 12.94 13.90
#